data_AF-A0A842UVQ1-F1
#
_entry.id   AF-A0A842UVQ1-F1
#
_cell.length_a   1.000
_cell.length_b   1.000
_cell.length_c   1.000
_cell.angle_alpha   90.00
_cell.angle_beta   90.00
_cell.angle_gamma   90.00
#
_symmetry.space_group_name_H-M   'P 1'
#
loop_
_entity.id
_entity.type
_entity.pdbx_description
1 polymer ?
#
loop_
_entity_poly.entity_id
_entity_poly.type
_entity_poly.pdbx_seq_one_letter_code
_entity_poly.pdbx_strand_id
1 'polypeptide(L)' 'MIFKQRKLAERMGESIGFLFSYLTFTAVLFLILHYLQRIPETWSVLPVAGITLAIVLLGTMITRLLR' A
#
# COMPACT_ATOMS: atom_id res chain seq x y z
N MET A 1 8.83 8.68 -15.28
CA MET A 1 8.97 10.08 -15.74
C MET A 1 10.06 10.74 -14.93
N ILE A 2 11.08 11.29 -15.59
CA ILE A 2 12.23 11.94 -14.94
C ILE A 2 11.80 13.36 -14.53
N PHE A 3 11.27 13.50 -13.32
CA PHE A 3 10.93 14.81 -12.75
C PHE A 3 12.21 15.49 -12.25
N LYS A 4 12.58 16.62 -12.88
CA LYS A 4 13.69 17.49 -12.45
C LYS A 4 13.34 18.10 -11.09
N GLN A 5 13.88 17.51 -10.04
CA GLN A 5 13.71 17.85 -8.62
C GLN A 5 14.13 19.29 -8.31
N ARG A 6 13.19 20.25 -8.24
CA ARG A 6 13.44 21.58 -7.63
C ARG A 6 12.16 22.19 -7.07
N LYS A 7 11.60 21.65 -5.97
CA LYS A 7 10.83 22.39 -4.93
C LYS A 7 10.37 21.45 -3.81
N LEU A 8 10.45 21.91 -2.55
CA LEU A 8 9.91 21.21 -1.37
C LEU A 8 8.44 20.81 -1.53
N ALA A 9 7.67 21.65 -2.22
CA ALA A 9 6.26 21.40 -2.53
C ALA A 9 6.04 20.17 -3.42
N GLU A 10 6.93 19.88 -4.37
CA GLU A 10 6.82 18.68 -5.22
C GLU A 10 7.08 17.40 -4.44
N ARG A 11 8.08 17.39 -3.54
CA ARG A 11 8.34 16.24 -2.66
C ARG A 11 7.17 15.96 -1.72
N MET A 12 6.52 17.02 -1.22
CA MET A 12 5.32 16.88 -0.42
C MET A 12 4.15 16.36 -1.26
N GLY A 13 3.95 16.90 -2.46
CA GLY A 13 2.92 16.42 -3.39
C GLY A 13 3.11 14.95 -3.77
N GLU A 14 4.35 14.52 -4.01
CA GLU A 14 4.70 13.13 -4.30
C GLU A 14 4.41 12.23 -3.09
N SER A 15 4.80 12.63 -1.88
CA SER A 15 4.54 11.85 -0.66
C SER A 15 3.04 11.75 -0.35
N ILE A 16 2.31 12.84 -0.52
CA ILE A 16 0.85 12.88 -0.32
C ILE A 16 0.16 12.01 -1.38
N GLY A 17 0.55 12.13 -2.65
CA GLY A 17 0.01 11.34 -3.75
C GLY A 17 0.30 9.84 -3.59
N PHE A 18 1.49 9.50 -3.09
CA PHE A 18 1.83 8.13 -2.72
C PHE A 18 0.96 7.62 -1.58
N LEU A 19 0.81 8.39 -0.50
CA LEU A 19 -0.05 8.02 0.63
C LEU A 19 -1.50 7.81 0.19
N PHE A 20 -2.02 8.69 -0.67
CA PHE A 20 -3.39 8.61 -1.19
C PHE A 20 -3.59 7.39 -2.11
N SER A 21 -2.61 7.10 -2.96
CA SER A 21 -2.65 5.91 -3.83
C SER A 21 -2.56 4.64 -3.00
N TYR A 22 -1.73 4.61 -1.96
CA TYR A 22 -1.61 3.49 -1.04
C TYR A 22 -2.93 3.22 -0.29
N LEU A 23 -3.57 4.28 0.24
CA LEU A 23 -4.86 4.17 0.91
C LEU A 23 -5.95 3.68 -0.06
N THR A 24 -6.02 4.25 -1.25
CA THR A 24 -6.98 3.83 -2.29
C THR A 24 -6.78 2.37 -2.67
N PHE A 25 -5.53 1.95 -2.91
CA PHE A 25 -5.21 0.56 -3.23
C PHE A 25 -5.61 -0.38 -2.09
N THR A 26 -5.29 -0.02 -0.85
CA THR A 26 -5.62 -0.84 0.33
C THR A 26 -7.13 -0.94 0.53
N ALA A 27 -7.88 0.15 0.31
CA ALA A 27 -9.33 0.17 0.39
C ALA A 27 -9.97 -0.71 -0.70
N VAL A 28 -9.51 -0.60 -1.94
CA VAL A 28 -9.98 -1.46 -3.04
C VAL A 28 -9.65 -2.93 -2.77
N LEU A 29 -8.44 -3.23 -2.30
CA LEU A 29 -8.03 -4.58 -1.95
C LEU A 29 -8.90 -5.16 -0.83
N PHE A 30 -9.15 -4.38 0.22
CA PHE A 30 -10.06 -4.77 1.31
C PHE A 30 -11.47 -5.06 0.80
N LEU A 31 -11.98 -4.20 -0.08
CA LEU A 31 -13.33 -4.34 -0.65
C LEU A 31 -13.44 -5.58 -1.55
N ILE A 32 -12.41 -5.88 -2.34
CA ILE A 32 -12.33 -7.12 -3.13
C ILE A 32 -12.31 -8.35 -2.21
N LEU A 33 -11.47 -8.35 -1.17
CA LEU A 33 -11.36 -9.46 -0.23
C LEU A 33 -12.65 -9.70 0.56
N HIS A 34 -13.33 -8.62 0.95
CA HIS A 34 -14.64 -8.66 1.60
C HIS A 34 -15.72 -9.19 0.65
N TYR A 35 -15.78 -8.67 -0.58
CA TYR A 35 -16.74 -9.10 -1.60
C TYR A 35 -16.58 -10.58 -1.98
N LEU A 36 -15.34 -11.08 -2.04
CA LEU A 36 -15.07 -12.50 -2.34
C LEU A 36 -15.42 -13.46 -1.19
N GLN A 37 -15.96 -12.97 -0.06
CA GLN A 37 -16.20 -13.75 1.18
C GLN A 37 -14.97 -14.55 1.64
N ARG A 38 -13.77 -14.18 1.15
CA ARG A 38 -12.49 -14.83 1.47
C ARG A 38 -11.92 -14.38 2.81
N ILE A 39 -12.61 -13.47 3.49
CA ILE A 39 -12.37 -13.13 4.89
C ILE A 39 -13.49 -13.80 5.70
N PRO A 40 -13.27 -15.00 6.25
CA PRO A 40 -14.15 -15.58 7.25
C PRO A 40 -14.34 -14.59 8.40
N GLU A 41 -15.57 -14.42 8.90
CA GLU A 41 -15.85 -13.54 10.06
C GLU A 41 -15.08 -13.94 11.33
N THR A 42 -14.51 -15.15 11.35
CA THR A 42 -13.63 -15.68 12.40
C THR A 42 -12.18 -15.22 12.28
N TRP A 43 -11.80 -14.50 11.22
CA TRP A 43 -10.46 -13.97 11.09
C TRP A 43 -10.22 -12.89 12.13
N SER A 44 -9.51 -13.30 13.18
CA SER A 44 -8.96 -12.43 14.21
C SER A 44 -7.99 -11.41 13.60
N VAL A 45 -7.54 -10.41 14.37
CA VAL A 45 -6.63 -9.35 13.88
C VAL A 45 -5.29 -9.93 13.37
N LEU A 46 -4.94 -11.15 13.79
CA LEU A 46 -3.64 -11.79 13.56
C LEU A 46 -3.35 -12.14 12.08
N PRO A 47 -4.22 -12.84 11.33
CA PRO A 47 -3.97 -13.15 9.92
C PRO A 47 -3.98 -11.89 9.04
N VAL A 48 -4.82 -10.90 9.38
CA VAL A 48 -4.86 -9.60 8.70
C VAL A 48 -3.54 -8.86 8.90
N ALA A 49 -3.01 -8.84 10.14
CA ALA A 49 -1.70 -8.26 10.43
C ALA A 49 -0.57 -9.00 9.69
N GLY A 50 -0.64 -10.33 9.57
CA GLY A 50 0.33 -11.14 8.82
C GLY A 50 0.36 -10.83 7.33
N ILE A 51 -0.81 -10.73 6.69
CA ILE A 51 -0.93 -10.36 5.27
C ILE A 51 -0.41 -8.93 5.06
N THR A 52 -0.76 -8.01 5.97
CA THR A 52 -0.29 -6.61 5.90
C THR A 52 1.23 -6.54 6.01
N LEU A 53 1.83 -7.26 6.95
CA LEU A 53 3.29 -7.37 7.09
C LEU A 53 3.96 -7.95 5.84
N ALA A 54 3.37 -8.99 5.24
CA ALA A 54 3.88 -9.58 4.01
C ALA A 54 3.85 -8.58 2.84
N ILE A 55 2.77 -7.82 2.69
CA ILE A 55 2.65 -6.75 1.67
C ILE A 55 3.71 -5.67 1.90
N VAL A 56 3.92 -5.22 3.14
CA VAL A 56 4.94 -4.22 3.48
C VAL A 56 6.35 -4.74 3.18
N LEU A 57 6.66 -5.99 3.53
CA LEU A 57 7.95 -6.61 3.23
C LEU A 57 8.18 -6.75 1.73
N LEU A 58 7.18 -7.17 0.96
CA LEU A 58 7.28 -7.25 -0.50
C LEU A 58 7.44 -5.87 -1.13
N GLY A 59 6.66 -4.88 -0.68
CA GLY A 59 6.75 -3.51 -1.16
C GLY A 59 8.15 -2.91 -0.89
N THR A 60 8.71 -3.16 0.30
CA THR A 60 10.05 -2.68 0.65
C THR A 60 11.15 -3.42 -0.13
N MET A 61 11.01 -4.72 -0.40
CA MET A 61 11.92 -5.46 -1.28
C MET A 61 11.91 -4.94 -2.71
N ILE A 62 10.72 -4.75 -3.30
CA ILE A 62 10.56 -4.22 -4.65
C ILE A 62 11.17 -2.82 -4.75
N THR A 63 10.91 -1.97 -3.75
CA THR A 63 11.48 -0.61 -3.68
C THR A 63 13.01 -0.64 -3.60
N ARG A 64 13.60 -1.63 -2.91
CA ARG A 64 15.06 -1.82 -2.88
C ARG A 64 15.62 -2.38 -4.17
N LEU A 65 14.86 -3.17 -4.92
CA LEU A 65 15.30 -3.77 -6.18
C LEU A 65 15.25 -2.79 -7.36
N LEU A 66 14.29 -1.87 -7.34
CA LEU A 66 14.08 -0.84 -8.36
C LEU A 66 14.96 0.40 -8.18
N ARG A 67 15.69 0.51 -7.08
CA ARG A 67 16.53 1.65 -6.73
C ARG A 67 18.01 1.28 -6.76
#